data_AF-A0A352YT99-F1
#
_entry.id   AF-A0A352YT99-F1
#
_cell.length_a   1.000
_cell.length_b   1.000
_cell.length_c   1.000
_cell.angle_alpha   90.00
_cell.angle_beta   90.00
_cell.angle_gamma   90.00
#
_symmetry.space_group_name_H-M   'P 1'
#
loop_
_entity.id
_entity.type
_entity.pdbx_description
1 polymer ?
#
loop_
_entity_poly.entity_id
_entity_poly.type
_entity_poly.pdbx_seq_one_letter_code
_entity_poly.pdbx_strand_id
1 'polypeptide(L)'
;VLVGDYMLSRGLEISLEKSRYDMLEIVSEAVKSMSEGELLQLQKARKMNIREEDYYKIIKSKTAALIAACTACGAKSVTDDTDTIQLMKDFGENIGVAFQIKDDLLDYVSNGLTGKITGNDIKEKKVTLPLIYALENASFTTKRNILAIVKSKKKS
;
A
#
# COMPACT_ATOMS: atom_id res chain seq x y z
N VAL A 1 -18.24 0.05 -0.76
CA VAL A 1 -17.95 1.50 -0.72
C VAL A 1 -18.66 2.13 0.47
N LEU A 2 -19.98 2.29 0.46
CA LEU A 2 -20.73 2.98 1.55
C LEU A 2 -20.48 2.46 2.98
N VAL A 3 -20.32 1.14 3.19
CA VAL A 3 -20.01 0.59 4.52
C VAL A 3 -18.62 1.04 5.00
N GLY A 4 -17.64 1.12 4.10
CA GLY A 4 -16.31 1.61 4.42
C GLY A 4 -16.34 3.09 4.78
N ASP A 5 -17.08 3.90 4.01
CA ASP A 5 -17.26 5.32 4.27
C ASP A 5 -17.91 5.57 5.63
N TYR A 6 -18.91 4.75 5.98
CA TYR A 6 -19.54 4.79 7.30
C TYR A 6 -18.57 4.44 8.43
N MET A 7 -17.75 3.38 8.27
CA MET A 7 -16.76 2.99 9.28
C MET A 7 -15.68 4.06 9.48
N LEU A 8 -15.20 4.65 8.39
CA LEU A 8 -14.28 5.78 8.44
C LEU A 8 -14.92 6.97 9.16
N SER A 9 -16.13 7.37 8.76
CA SER A 9 -16.87 8.45 9.41
C SER A 9 -17.05 8.21 10.90
N ARG A 10 -17.39 6.98 11.30
CA ARG A 10 -17.58 6.63 12.71
C ARG A 10 -16.26 6.69 13.50
N GLY A 11 -15.14 6.27 12.89
CA GLY A 11 -13.81 6.39 13.52
C GLY A 11 -13.40 7.84 13.77
N LEU A 12 -13.64 8.72 12.79
CA LEU A 12 -13.38 10.16 12.93
C LEU A 12 -14.30 10.80 13.98
N GLU A 13 -15.58 10.42 14.00
CA GLU A 13 -16.56 10.89 14.98
C GLU A 13 -16.17 10.50 16.41
N ILE A 14 -15.71 9.26 16.65
CA ILE A 14 -15.23 8.82 17.96
C ILE A 14 -14.08 9.70 18.47
N SER A 15 -13.17 10.11 17.58
CA SER A 15 -12.04 10.98 17.95
C SER A 15 -12.53 12.37 18.38
N LEU A 16 -13.54 12.91 17.69
CA LEU A 16 -14.19 14.17 18.03
C LEU A 16 -14.99 14.10 19.34
N GLU A 17 -15.81 13.06 19.53
CA GLU A 17 -16.58 12.83 20.76
C GLU A 17 -15.67 12.76 22.01
N LYS A 18 -14.45 12.26 21.84
CA LYS A 18 -13.45 12.16 22.92
C LYS A 18 -12.49 13.36 22.99
N SER A 19 -12.67 14.38 22.14
CA SER A 19 -11.76 15.54 22.03
C SER A 19 -10.29 15.15 21.81
N ARG A 20 -10.05 14.02 21.11
CA ARG A 20 -8.73 13.49 20.76
C ARG A 20 -8.29 13.99 19.40
N TYR A 21 -8.06 15.30 19.30
CA TYR A 21 -7.66 15.96 18.06
C TYR A 21 -6.29 15.50 17.55
N ASP A 22 -5.41 15.14 18.48
CA ASP A 22 -4.10 14.53 18.21
C ASP A 22 -4.21 13.21 17.43
N MET A 23 -5.09 12.31 17.86
CA MET A 23 -5.34 11.05 17.15
C MET A 23 -6.09 11.29 15.84
N LEU A 24 -7.01 12.25 15.82
CA LEU A 24 -7.73 12.63 14.61
C LEU A 24 -6.76 13.11 13.52
N GLU A 25 -5.75 13.91 13.88
CA GLU A 25 -4.72 14.38 12.95
C GLU A 25 -3.93 13.23 12.34
N ILE A 26 -3.44 12.31 13.18
CA ILE A 26 -2.68 11.12 12.73
C ILE A 26 -3.51 10.27 11.76
N VAL A 27 -4.76 9.98 12.11
CA VAL A 27 -5.66 9.16 11.27
C VAL A 27 -6.01 9.89 9.97
N SER A 28 -6.26 11.20 10.02
CA SER A 28 -6.58 12.00 8.84
C SER A 28 -5.40 12.06 7.85
N GLU A 29 -4.17 12.20 8.37
CA GLU A 29 -2.95 12.15 7.56
C GLU A 29 -2.82 10.79 6.84
N ALA A 30 -3.07 9.68 7.54
CA ALA A 30 -3.02 8.36 6.94
C ALA A 30 -4.09 8.16 5.86
N VAL A 31 -5.33 8.58 6.10
CA VAL A 31 -6.43 8.48 5.11
C VAL A 31 -6.12 9.29 3.85
N LYS A 32 -5.57 10.50 4.01
CA LYS A 32 -5.10 11.32 2.90
C LYS A 32 -4.00 10.61 2.11
N SER A 33 -2.96 10.14 2.81
CA SER A 33 -1.83 9.42 2.21
C SER A 33 -2.29 8.17 1.45
N MET A 34 -3.18 7.37 2.02
CA MET A 34 -3.76 6.19 1.36
C MET A 34 -4.46 6.55 0.05
N SER A 35 -5.26 7.61 0.07
CA SER A 35 -5.97 8.11 -1.12
C SER A 35 -5.00 8.58 -2.20
N GLU A 36 -3.96 9.33 -1.82
CA GLU A 36 -2.91 9.78 -2.75
C GLU A 36 -2.13 8.61 -3.35
N GLY A 37 -1.82 7.58 -2.55
CA GLY A 37 -1.16 6.36 -2.99
C GLY A 37 -1.99 5.58 -4.01
N GLU A 38 -3.30 5.48 -3.79
CA GLU A 38 -4.23 4.82 -4.71
C GLU A 38 -4.37 5.59 -6.03
N LEU A 39 -4.44 6.92 -5.97
CA LEU A 39 -4.44 7.78 -7.16
C LEU A 39 -3.13 7.66 -7.97
N LEU A 40 -1.98 7.66 -7.30
CA LEU A 40 -0.67 7.48 -7.92
C LEU A 40 -0.59 6.11 -8.61
N GLN A 41 -1.07 5.05 -7.97
CA GLN A 41 -1.12 3.70 -8.53
C GLN A 41 -1.95 3.68 -9.82
N LEU A 42 -3.16 4.27 -9.80
CA LEU A 42 -4.04 4.37 -10.97
C LEU A 42 -3.40 5.15 -12.12
N GLN A 43 -2.76 6.28 -11.82
CA GLN A 43 -2.08 7.12 -12.82
C GLN A 43 -0.93 6.36 -13.50
N LYS A 44 -0.12 5.64 -12.74
CA LYS A 44 1.06 4.94 -13.24
C LYS A 44 0.72 3.63 -13.94
N ALA A 45 -0.26 2.87 -13.45
CA ALA A 45 -0.73 1.64 -14.09
C ALA A 45 -1.25 1.90 -15.51
N ARG A 46 -1.97 3.00 -15.74
CA ARG A 46 -2.42 3.41 -17.09
C ARG A 46 -1.26 3.63 -18.07
N LYS A 47 -0.14 4.18 -17.59
CA LYS A 47 1.05 4.46 -18.40
C LYS A 47 2.00 3.26 -18.53
N MET A 48 1.82 2.21 -17.72
CA MET A 48 2.74 1.06 -17.64
C MET A 48 4.21 1.47 -17.46
N ASN A 49 4.44 2.57 -16.74
CA ASN A 49 5.76 3.14 -16.47
C ASN A 49 5.89 3.36 -14.96
N ILE A 50 5.91 2.25 -14.22
CA ILE A 50 6.16 2.23 -12.77
C ILE A 50 7.64 1.90 -12.60
N ARG A 51 8.37 2.79 -11.95
CA ARG A 51 9.74 2.56 -11.50
C ARG A 51 9.72 2.06 -10.06
N GLU A 52 10.83 1.49 -9.62
CA GLU A 52 10.99 1.02 -8.23
C GLU A 52 10.67 2.12 -7.20
N GLU A 53 11.10 3.36 -7.43
CA GLU A 53 10.78 4.48 -6.53
C GLU A 53 9.28 4.81 -6.48
N ASP A 54 8.55 4.61 -7.59
CA ASP A 54 7.10 4.83 -7.63
C ASP A 54 6.39 3.70 -6.85
N TYR A 55 6.90 2.48 -6.94
CA TYR A 55 6.41 1.33 -6.18
C TYR A 55 6.54 1.57 -4.67
N TYR A 56 7.72 1.97 -4.18
CA TYR A 56 7.95 2.26 -2.77
C TYR A 56 7.02 3.37 -2.26
N LYS A 57 6.82 4.44 -3.05
CA LYS A 57 5.86 5.51 -2.72
C LYS A 57 4.44 4.97 -2.57
N ILE A 58 4.00 4.13 -3.52
CA ILE A 58 2.65 3.54 -3.49
C ILE A 58 2.45 2.67 -2.24
N ILE A 59 3.35 1.73 -1.96
CA ILE A 59 3.15 0.81 -0.83
C ILE A 59 3.28 1.50 0.54
N LYS A 60 4.16 2.50 0.63
CA LYS A 60 4.30 3.35 1.81
C LYS A 60 3.00 4.10 2.09
N SER A 61 2.43 4.72 1.05
CA SER A 61 1.19 5.48 1.18
C SER A 61 -0.05 4.61 1.41
N LYS A 62 -0.19 3.51 0.68
CA LYS A 62 -1.42 2.69 0.67
C LYS A 62 -1.54 1.72 1.84
N THR A 63 -0.42 1.09 2.22
CA THR A 63 -0.41 0.03 3.24
C THR A 63 0.30 0.50 4.51
N ALA A 64 1.50 1.03 4.36
CA ALA A 64 2.33 1.37 5.51
C ALA A 64 1.79 2.55 6.32
N ALA A 65 1.19 3.54 5.67
CA ALA A 65 0.65 4.74 6.33
C ALA A 65 -0.41 4.40 7.40
N LEU A 66 -1.28 3.42 7.14
CA LEU A 66 -2.28 3.01 8.12
C LEU A 66 -1.65 2.28 9.32
N ILE A 67 -0.66 1.41 9.07
CA ILE A 67 0.05 0.70 10.14
C ILE A 67 0.87 1.69 10.99
N ALA A 68 1.51 2.67 10.36
CA ALA A 68 2.20 3.77 11.01
C ALA A 68 1.24 4.61 11.87
N ALA A 69 0.04 4.92 11.37
CA ALA A 69 -0.97 5.62 12.16
C ALA A 69 -1.45 4.80 13.37
N CYS A 70 -1.70 3.50 13.20
CA CYS A 70 -2.12 2.63 14.31
C CYS A 70 -1.07 2.58 15.43
N THR A 71 0.20 2.43 15.07
CA THR A 71 1.32 2.38 16.04
C THR A 71 1.55 3.73 16.71
N ALA A 72 1.48 4.84 15.96
CA ALA A 72 1.57 6.19 16.49
C ALA A 72 0.40 6.52 17.44
N CYS A 73 -0.84 6.21 17.06
CA CYS A 73 -2.01 6.37 17.93
C CYS A 73 -1.91 5.52 19.20
N GLY A 74 -1.38 4.29 19.09
CA GLY A 74 -1.11 3.44 20.24
C GLY A 74 -0.14 4.10 21.22
N ALA A 75 0.99 4.63 20.74
CA ALA A 75 1.95 5.37 21.56
C ALA A 75 1.31 6.63 22.18
N LYS A 76 0.62 7.44 21.36
CA LYS A 76 -0.05 8.67 21.78
C LYS A 76 -1.18 8.44 22.78
N SER A 77 -1.68 7.21 22.92
CA SER A 77 -2.68 6.88 23.93
C SER A 77 -2.13 6.80 25.36
N VAL A 78 -0.82 6.65 25.51
CA VAL A 78 -0.15 6.42 26.81
C VAL A 78 1.00 7.38 27.11
N THR A 79 1.48 8.16 26.14
CA THR A 79 2.56 9.13 26.32
C THR A 79 2.39 10.36 25.42
N ASP A 80 2.94 11.49 25.87
CA ASP A 80 3.07 12.73 25.10
C ASP A 80 4.50 12.95 24.57
N ASP A 81 5.43 12.02 24.85
CA ASP A 81 6.79 12.08 24.33
C ASP A 81 6.82 11.94 22.80
N THR A 82 7.18 13.03 22.13
CA THR A 82 7.19 13.12 20.67
C THR A 82 8.19 12.16 20.03
N ASP A 83 9.31 11.90 20.69
CA ASP A 83 10.35 11.02 20.15
C ASP A 83 9.87 9.56 20.14
N THR A 84 9.25 9.11 21.23
CA THR A 84 8.62 7.78 21.28
C THR A 84 7.48 7.63 20.25
N ILE A 85 6.64 8.65 20.09
CA ILE A 85 5.54 8.60 19.11
C ILE A 85 6.09 8.50 17.68
N GLN A 86 7.10 9.31 17.35
CA GLN A 86 7.72 9.28 16.03
C GLN A 86 8.43 7.94 15.78
N LEU A 87 9.15 7.41 16.77
CA LEU A 87 9.78 6.09 16.69
C LEU A 87 8.75 4.99 16.39
N MET A 88 7.58 5.03 17.04
CA MET A 88 6.52 4.06 16.80
C MET A 88 5.88 4.24 15.42
N LYS A 89 5.72 5.48 14.93
CA LYS A 89 5.27 5.76 13.55
C LYS A 89 6.24 5.16 12.52
N ASP A 90 7.54 5.39 12.69
CA ASP A 90 8.60 4.88 11.82
C ASP A 90 8.68 3.35 11.85
N PHE A 91 8.52 2.76 13.03
CA PHE A 91 8.43 1.30 13.19
C PHE A 91 7.24 0.72 12.40
N GLY A 92 6.05 1.31 12.55
CA GLY A 92 4.85 0.87 11.83
C GLY A 92 4.99 1.03 10.33
N GLU A 93 5.60 2.11 9.86
CA GLU A 93 5.87 2.34 8.44
C GLU A 93 6.81 1.25 7.86
N ASN A 94 7.94 1.00 8.52
CA ASN A 94 8.91 0.00 8.05
C ASN A 94 8.31 -1.42 8.02
N ILE A 95 7.53 -1.80 9.04
CA ILE A 95 6.81 -3.08 9.03
C ILE A 95 5.79 -3.12 7.90
N GLY A 96 5.04 -2.04 7.68
CA GLY A 96 4.03 -2.00 6.63
C GLY A 96 4.64 -2.13 5.22
N VAL A 97 5.79 -1.50 4.98
CA VAL A 97 6.56 -1.67 3.75
C VAL A 97 7.01 -3.12 3.59
N ALA A 98 7.64 -3.70 4.62
CA ALA A 98 8.11 -5.09 4.59
C ALA A 98 6.97 -6.09 4.38
N PHE A 99 5.82 -5.85 5.02
CA PHE A 99 4.61 -6.65 4.88
C PHE A 99 4.11 -6.64 3.43
N GLN A 100 4.01 -5.47 2.80
CA GLN A 100 3.51 -5.39 1.43
C GLN A 100 4.48 -6.01 0.42
N ILE A 101 5.80 -5.83 0.58
CA ILE A 101 6.79 -6.50 -0.28
C ILE A 101 6.65 -8.02 -0.20
N LYS A 102 6.47 -8.55 1.03
CA LYS A 102 6.24 -9.98 1.23
C LYS A 102 4.92 -10.44 0.60
N ASP A 103 3.84 -9.69 0.76
CA ASP A 103 2.54 -10.01 0.15
C ASP A 103 2.61 -10.05 -1.38
N ASP A 104 3.28 -9.07 -1.99
CA ASP A 104 3.49 -9.02 -3.44
C ASP A 104 4.35 -10.18 -3.93
N LEU A 105 5.38 -10.59 -3.19
CA LEU A 105 6.20 -11.77 -3.52
C LEU A 105 5.39 -13.07 -3.46
N LEU A 106 4.50 -13.19 -2.48
CA LEU A 106 3.62 -14.35 -2.34
C LEU A 106 2.62 -14.47 -3.51
N ASP A 107 2.32 -13.39 -4.23
CA ASP A 107 1.50 -13.46 -5.44
C ASP A 107 2.20 -14.22 -6.59
N TYR A 108 3.54 -14.31 -6.58
CA TYR A 108 4.33 -15.02 -7.60
C TYR A 108 4.72 -16.45 -7.19
N VAL A 109 4.69 -16.75 -5.89
CA VAL A 109 5.09 -18.05 -5.36
C VAL A 109 3.85 -18.86 -5.00
N SER A 110 3.52 -19.86 -5.81
CA SER A 110 2.49 -20.84 -5.44
C SER A 110 3.02 -21.74 -4.32
N ASN A 111 2.55 -21.53 -3.09
CA ASN A 111 2.89 -22.36 -1.94
C ASN A 111 1.69 -23.14 -1.37
N GLY A 112 0.50 -23.01 -1.97
CA GLY A 112 -0.72 -23.70 -1.54
C GLY A 112 -1.26 -23.32 -0.15
N LEU A 113 -0.57 -22.44 0.58
CA LEU A 113 -0.85 -22.10 1.98
C LEU A 113 -1.59 -20.76 2.13
N THR A 114 -1.52 -19.88 1.14
CA THR A 114 -2.04 -18.51 1.24
C THR A 114 -3.51 -18.37 0.86
N GLY A 115 -4.16 -19.42 0.36
CA GLY A 115 -5.53 -19.36 -0.16
C GLY A 115 -5.73 -18.40 -1.35
N LYS A 116 -4.67 -17.71 -1.78
CA LYS A 116 -4.64 -16.77 -2.90
C LYS A 116 -4.38 -17.51 -4.21
N ILE A 117 -5.07 -17.08 -5.26
CA ILE A 117 -4.79 -17.51 -6.63
C ILE A 117 -3.51 -16.79 -7.08
N THR A 118 -2.44 -17.54 -7.36
CA THR A 118 -1.17 -17.01 -7.86
C THR A 118 -1.36 -16.17 -9.12
N GLY A 119 -0.63 -15.05 -9.22
CA GLY A 119 -0.60 -14.15 -10.36
C GLY A 119 -1.85 -13.26 -10.48
N ASN A 120 -2.53 -12.98 -9.37
CA ASN A 120 -3.69 -12.09 -9.40
C ASN A 120 -3.28 -10.63 -9.66
N ASP A 121 -2.13 -10.20 -9.14
CA ASP A 121 -1.65 -8.83 -9.37
C ASP A 121 -1.34 -8.58 -10.85
N ILE A 122 -0.78 -9.58 -11.54
CA ILE A 122 -0.55 -9.50 -12.99
C ILE A 122 -1.87 -9.39 -13.76
N LYS A 123 -2.90 -10.17 -13.37
CA LYS A 123 -4.24 -10.10 -13.99
C LYS A 123 -4.90 -8.73 -13.78
N GLU A 124 -4.72 -8.16 -12.60
CA GLU A 124 -5.19 -6.82 -12.24
C GLU A 124 -4.32 -5.70 -12.83
N LYS A 125 -3.25 -6.04 -13.56
CA LYS A 125 -2.28 -5.09 -14.14
C LYS A 125 -1.57 -4.23 -13.10
N LYS A 126 -1.45 -4.73 -11.88
CA LYS A 126 -0.60 -4.15 -10.86
C LYS A 126 0.85 -4.47 -11.21
N VAL A 127 1.67 -3.43 -11.26
CA VAL A 127 3.11 -3.57 -11.48
C VAL A 127 3.78 -3.53 -10.12
N THR A 128 4.06 -4.71 -9.58
CA THR A 128 4.73 -4.91 -8.29
C THR A 128 6.24 -5.09 -8.48
N LEU A 129 7.00 -5.04 -7.38
CA LEU A 129 8.46 -5.07 -7.40
C LEU A 129 9.07 -6.23 -8.21
N PRO A 130 8.56 -7.49 -8.14
CA PRO A 130 9.09 -8.58 -8.97
C PRO A 130 8.97 -8.32 -10.48
N LEU A 131 7.85 -7.72 -10.92
CA LEU A 131 7.66 -7.38 -12.33
C LEU A 131 8.53 -6.20 -12.76
N ILE A 132 8.70 -5.20 -11.90
CA ILE A 132 9.61 -4.06 -12.15
C ILE A 132 11.03 -4.59 -12.37
N TYR A 133 11.52 -5.40 -11.43
CA TYR A 133 12.84 -6.01 -11.51
C TYR A 133 13.00 -6.85 -12.79
N ALA A 134 12.01 -7.67 -13.13
CA ALA A 134 12.04 -8.46 -14.36
C ALA A 134 12.09 -7.59 -15.63
N LEU A 135 11.35 -6.46 -15.67
CA LEU A 135 11.34 -5.53 -16.81
C LEU A 135 12.63 -4.72 -16.95
N GLU A 136 13.36 -4.49 -15.87
CA GLU A 136 14.65 -3.79 -15.86
C GLU A 136 15.81 -4.69 -16.28
N ASN A 137 15.75 -5.99 -15.92
CA ASN A 137 16.80 -6.97 -16.25
C ASN A 137 16.55 -7.76 -17.55
N ALA A 138 15.38 -7.61 -18.17
CA ALA A 138 15.04 -8.32 -19.41
C ALA A 138 15.64 -7.66 -20.66
N SER A 139 15.99 -8.49 -21.66
CA SER A 139 16.31 -8.03 -23.01
C SER A 139 15.15 -7.23 -23.62
N PHE A 140 15.43 -6.36 -24.59
CA PHE A 140 14.40 -5.57 -25.27
C PHE A 140 13.23 -6.41 -25.80
N THR A 141 13.53 -7.55 -26.44
CA THR A 141 12.52 -8.47 -26.98
C THR A 141 11.66 -9.08 -25.87
N THR A 142 12.29 -9.55 -24.78
CA THR A 142 11.59 -10.13 -23.63
C THR A 142 10.71 -9.09 -22.94
N LYS A 143 11.24 -7.89 -22.71
CA LYS A 143 10.50 -6.76 -22.10
C LYS A 143 9.25 -6.41 -22.91
N ARG A 144 9.37 -6.34 -24.24
CA ARG A 144 8.23 -6.09 -25.14
C ARG A 144 7.17 -7.19 -25.03
N ASN A 145 7.59 -8.46 -24.95
CA ASN A 145 6.68 -9.59 -24.79
C ASN A 145 5.94 -9.56 -23.44
N ILE A 146 6.65 -9.33 -22.33
CA ILE A 146 6.05 -9.19 -21.00
C ILE A 146 5.00 -8.08 -21.00
N LEU A 147 5.36 -6.89 -21.50
CA LEU A 147 4.43 -5.76 -21.56
C LEU A 147 3.20 -6.05 -22.44
N ALA A 148 3.36 -6.80 -23.54
CA ALA A 148 2.24 -7.22 -24.37
C ALA A 148 1.29 -8.16 -23.61
N ILE A 149 1.82 -9.10 -22.83
CA ILE A 149 1.03 -10.02 -21.99
C ILE A 149 0.26 -9.26 -20.90
N VAL A 150 0.91 -8.34 -20.19
CA VAL A 150 0.25 -7.58 -19.12
C VAL A 150 -0.80 -6.61 -19.67
N LYS A 151 -0.57 -6.05 -20.87
CA LYS A 151 -1.55 -5.16 -21.53
C LYS A 151 -2.74 -5.92 -22.13
N SER A 152 -2.50 -7.14 -22.62
CA SER A 152 -3.49 -8.02 -23.23
C SER A 152 -4.69 -8.20 -22.29
N LYS A 153 -5.87 -7.75 -22.75
CA LYS A 153 -7.13 -8.15 -22.13
C LYS A 153 -7.37 -9.61 -22.51
N LYS A 154 -6.91 -10.57 -21.71
CA LYS A 154 -7.59 -11.87 -21.74
C LYS A 154 -8.99 -11.63 -21.15
N LYS A 155 -9.94 -11.36 -22.05
CA LYS A 155 -11.36 -11.66 -21.81
C LYS A 155 -11.41 -13.15 -21.51
N SER A 156 -11.61 -13.51 -20.25
CA SER A 156 -12.20 -14.78 -19.86
C SER A 156 -13.35 -14.47 -18.92
#